data_AF-A0A0E3RUU2-F1
#
_entry.id   AF-A0A0E3RUU2-F1
#
_cell.length_a   1.000
_cell.length_b   1.000
_cell.length_c   1.000
_cell.angle_alpha   90.00
_cell.angle_beta   90.00
_cell.angle_gamma   90.00
#
_symmetry.space_group_name_H-M   'P 1'
#
loop_
_entity.id
_entity.type
_entity.pdbx_description
1 polymer ?
#
loop_
_entity_poly.entity_id
_entity_poly.type
_entity_poly.pdbx_seq_one_letter_code
_entity_poly.pdbx_strand_id
1 'polypeptide(L)'
;MIPLPTLPEQQEIVRRVDALFAFADSIEAKVTVAREKTEKLKQSILAKAFSGELVEIEAEIARREGRDYESAEVLIERIKEERGKGGRNDET
;
A
#
# COMPACT_ATOMS: atom_id res chain seq x y z
N MET A 1 -55.03 8.50 24.28
CA MET A 1 -55.19 9.48 23.18
C MET A 1 -53.82 10.09 22.92
N ILE A 2 -53.35 10.12 21.67
CA ILE A 2 -52.03 10.70 21.33
C ILE A 2 -52.26 12.16 20.92
N PRO A 3 -51.47 13.13 21.44
CA PRO A 3 -51.56 14.51 21.00
C PRO A 3 -51.17 14.63 19.52
N LEU A 4 -52.03 15.24 18.71
CA LEU A 4 -51.78 15.47 17.29
C LEU A 4 -51.27 16.92 17.10
N PRO A 5 -50.00 17.11 16.71
CA PRO A 5 -49.45 18.42 16.43
C PRO A 5 -50.14 19.08 15.23
N THR A 6 -49.99 20.39 15.10
CA THR A 6 -50.56 21.13 13.95
C THR A 6 -49.89 20.71 12.63
N LEU A 7 -50.56 20.90 11.49
CA LEU A 7 -49.98 20.55 10.18
C LEU A 7 -48.60 21.20 9.93
N PRO A 8 -48.36 22.49 10.22
CA PRO A 8 -47.04 23.08 10.09
C PRO A 8 -45.97 22.41 10.96
N GLU A 9 -46.35 22.03 12.18
CA GLU A 9 -45.46 21.35 13.11
C GLU A 9 -45.13 19.93 12.66
N GLN A 10 -46.11 19.19 12.13
CA GLN A 10 -45.88 17.88 11.50
C GLN A 10 -44.88 17.99 10.34
N GLN A 11 -45.04 18.98 9.46
CA GLN A 11 -44.14 19.21 8.34
C GLN A 11 -42.72 19.53 8.80
N GLU A 12 -42.57 20.35 9.84
CA GLU A 12 -41.25 20.70 10.37
C GLU A 12 -40.59 19.50 11.06
N ILE A 13 -41.36 18.63 11.74
CA ILE A 13 -40.84 17.38 12.31
C ILE A 13 -40.31 16.49 11.20
N VAL A 14 -41.08 16.26 10.13
CA VAL A 14 -40.65 15.46 8.98
C VAL A 14 -39.39 16.03 8.35
N ARG A 15 -39.35 17.34 8.09
CA ARG A 15 -38.18 18.01 7.50
C ARG A 15 -36.90 17.81 8.32
N ARG A 16 -37.00 17.87 9.66
CA ARG A 16 -35.85 17.66 10.56
C ARG A 16 -35.40 16.21 10.57
N VAL A 17 -36.35 15.28 10.60
CA VAL A 17 -36.06 13.85 10.56
C VAL A 17 -35.37 13.48 9.25
N ASP A 18 -35.88 13.96 8.12
CA ASP A 18 -35.29 13.75 6.79
C ASP A 18 -33.87 14.32 6.71
N ALA A 19 -33.65 15.52 7.26
CA ALA A 19 -32.32 16.13 7.31
C ALA A 19 -31.32 15.31 8.14
N LEU A 20 -31.77 14.74 9.26
CA LEU A 20 -30.94 13.88 10.11
C LEU A 20 -30.62 12.54 9.43
N PHE A 21 -31.57 11.94 8.73
CA PHE A 21 -31.33 10.73 7.94
C PHE A 21 -30.35 10.99 6.80
N ALA A 22 -30.54 12.07 6.03
CA ALA A 22 -29.60 12.44 4.98
C ALA A 22 -28.17 12.69 5.51
N PHE A 23 -28.07 13.26 6.72
CA PHE A 23 -26.77 13.42 7.37
C PHE A 23 -26.15 12.07 7.78
N ALA A 24 -26.94 11.15 8.35
CA ALA A 24 -26.49 9.81 8.69
C ALA A 24 -26.00 9.04 7.45
N ASP A 25 -26.75 9.08 6.35
CA ASP A 25 -26.37 8.47 5.07
C ASP A 25 -25.02 9.03 4.57
N SER A 26 -24.80 10.34 4.73
CA SER A 26 -23.54 10.97 4.34
C SER A 26 -22.34 10.49 5.17
N ILE A 27 -22.55 10.17 6.44
CA ILE A 27 -21.52 9.61 7.32
C ILE A 27 -21.22 8.17 6.89
N GLU A 28 -22.25 7.37 6.67
CA GLU A 28 -22.10 5.97 6.24
C GLU A 28 -21.33 5.88 4.90
N ALA A 29 -21.66 6.73 3.93
CA ALA A 29 -20.94 6.81 2.67
C ALA A 29 -19.46 7.16 2.87
N LYS A 30 -19.14 8.14 3.73
CA LYS A 30 -17.75 8.52 4.02
C LYS A 30 -16.98 7.39 4.68
N VAL A 31 -17.59 6.67 5.62
CA VAL A 31 -16.98 5.52 6.30
C VAL A 31 -16.69 4.40 5.31
N THR A 32 -17.63 4.10 4.41
CA THR A 32 -17.45 3.08 3.36
C THR A 32 -16.26 3.43 2.46
N VAL A 33 -16.20 4.66 1.95
CA VAL A 33 -15.07 5.11 1.11
C VAL A 33 -13.74 5.08 1.87
N ALA A 34 -13.73 5.49 3.14
CA ALA A 34 -12.51 5.45 3.96
C ALA A 34 -12.03 4.01 4.19
N ARG A 35 -12.95 3.06 4.41
CA ARG A 35 -12.63 1.65 4.56
C ARG A 35 -12.03 1.08 3.28
N GLU A 36 -12.63 1.34 2.12
CA GLU A 36 -12.08 0.89 0.83
C GLU A 36 -10.67 1.43 0.56
N LYS A 37 -10.44 2.72 0.85
CA LYS A 37 -9.11 3.33 0.74
C LYS A 37 -8.09 2.66 1.67
N THR A 38 -8.50 2.34 2.88
CA THR A 38 -7.64 1.68 3.87
C THR A 38 -7.23 0.29 3.39
N GLU A 39 -8.17 -0.50 2.86
CA GLU A 39 -7.86 -1.84 2.32
C GLU A 39 -6.90 -1.76 1.13
N LYS A 40 -7.12 -0.83 0.19
CA LYS A 40 -6.20 -0.60 -0.94
C LYS A 40 -4.81 -0.20 -0.47
N LEU A 41 -4.71 0.70 0.51
CA LEU A 41 -3.44 1.13 1.06
C LEU A 41 -2.71 -0.06 1.72
N LYS A 42 -3.43 -0.87 2.50
CA LYS A 42 -2.88 -2.07 3.15
C LYS A 42 -2.32 -3.06 2.14
N GLN A 43 -3.04 -3.31 1.05
CA GLN A 43 -2.57 -4.14 -0.06
C GLN A 43 -1.33 -3.54 -0.74
N SER A 44 -1.31 -2.24 -1.00
CA SER A 44 -0.15 -1.58 -1.62
C SER A 44 1.10 -1.63 -0.73
N ILE A 45 0.95 -1.48 0.58
CA ILE A 45 2.05 -1.57 1.54
C ILE A 45 2.58 -3.00 1.59
N LEU A 46 1.70 -4.01 1.63
CA LEU A 46 2.11 -5.41 1.60
C LEU A 46 2.86 -5.74 0.29
N ALA A 47 2.37 -5.27 -0.85
CA ALA A 47 3.03 -5.46 -2.13
C ALA A 47 4.44 -4.81 -2.15
N LYS A 48 4.58 -3.60 -1.60
CA LYS A 48 5.88 -2.92 -1.48
C LYS A 48 6.82 -3.59 -0.48
N ALA A 49 6.28 -4.12 0.61
CA ALA A 49 7.07 -4.87 1.59
C ALA A 49 7.61 -6.18 1.00
N PHE A 50 6.78 -6.93 0.27
CA PHE A 50 7.19 -8.21 -0.34
C PHE A 50 8.09 -8.05 -1.56
N SER A 51 7.98 -6.95 -2.31
CA SER A 51 8.93 -6.63 -3.40
C SER A 51 10.28 -6.12 -2.91
N GLY A 52 10.44 -5.89 -1.60
CA GLY A 52 11.66 -5.33 -1.03
C GLY A 52 11.82 -3.82 -1.25
N GLU A 53 10.83 -3.15 -1.84
CA GLU A 53 10.84 -1.71 -2.12
C GLU A 53 10.64 -0.84 -0.86
N LEU A 54 10.28 -1.45 0.28
CA LEU A 54 10.06 -0.75 1.54
C LEU A 54 11.34 -0.63 2.39
N VAL A 55 12.45 -1.21 1.94
CA VAL A 55 13.76 -1.16 2.59
C VAL A 55 14.77 -0.63 1.57
N GLU A 56 15.77 0.11 2.04
CA GLU A 56 16.87 0.56 1.19
C GLU A 56 17.60 -0.64 0.58
N ILE A 57 17.93 -0.56 -0.71
CA ILE A 57 18.69 -1.61 -1.38
C ILE A 57 20.15 -1.59 -0.90
N GLU A 58 20.79 -2.76 -0.80
CA GLU A 58 22.18 -2.88 -0.32
C GLU A 58 23.16 -2.00 -1.12
N ALA A 59 22.90 -1.79 -2.41
CA ALA A 59 23.66 -0.88 -3.25
C ALA A 59 23.65 0.57 -2.74
N GLU A 60 22.52 1.05 -2.22
CA GLU A 60 22.38 2.40 -1.64
C GLU A 60 23.05 2.48 -0.27
N ILE A 61 22.90 1.43 0.56
CA ILE A 61 23.57 1.31 1.85
C ILE A 61 25.10 1.36 1.67
N ALA A 62 25.63 0.55 0.76
CA ALA A 62 27.06 0.48 0.46
C ALA A 62 27.61 1.83 -0.04
N ARG A 63 26.90 2.52 -0.96
CA ARG A 63 27.30 3.86 -1.42
C ARG A 63 27.38 4.87 -0.28
N ARG A 64 26.39 4.88 0.62
CA ARG A 64 26.37 5.78 1.78
C ARG A 64 27.50 5.47 2.76
N GLU A 65 27.79 4.20 2.97
CA GLU A 65 28.86 3.75 3.88
C GLU A 65 30.25 3.80 3.24
N GLY A 66 30.37 4.19 1.97
CA GLY A 66 31.62 4.18 1.22
C GLY A 66 32.19 2.78 0.99
N ARG A 67 31.34 1.75 1.07
CA ARG A 67 31.69 0.36 0.76
C ARG A 67 31.56 0.11 -0.74
N ASP A 68 32.42 -0.76 -1.26
CA ASP A 68 32.28 -1.26 -2.62
C ASP A 68 31.08 -2.22 -2.70
N TYR A 69 30.36 -2.18 -3.82
CA TYR A 69 29.18 -3.01 -4.06
C TYR A 69 29.29 -3.67 -5.42
N GLU A 70 29.39 -5.01 -5.42
CA GLU A 70 29.38 -5.82 -6.62
C GLU A 70 27.94 -6.19 -7.02
N SER A 71 27.54 -5.83 -8.24
CA SER A 71 26.25 -6.25 -8.80
C SER A 71 26.21 -7.75 -9.14
N ALA A 72 25.00 -8.32 -9.22
CA ALA A 72 24.82 -9.73 -9.57
C ALA A 72 25.39 -10.06 -10.96
N GLU A 73 25.28 -9.15 -11.91
CA GLU A 73 25.81 -9.31 -13.27
C GLU A 73 27.34 -9.43 -13.24
N VAL A 74 28.01 -8.55 -12.49
CA VAL A 74 29.48 -8.58 -12.32
C VAL A 74 29.93 -9.87 -11.63
N LEU A 75 29.21 -10.30 -10.59
CA LEU A 75 29.48 -11.56 -9.91
C LEU A 75 29.35 -12.76 -10.86
N ILE A 76 28.31 -12.78 -11.70
CA ILE A 76 28.06 -13.86 -12.68
C ILE A 76 29.19 -13.91 -13.71
N GLU A 77 29.61 -12.78 -14.25
CA GLU A 77 30.73 -12.73 -15.21
C GLU A 77 32.03 -13.24 -14.56
N ARG A 78 32.33 -12.84 -13.32
CA ARG A 78 33.49 -13.37 -12.58
C ARG A 78 33.42 -14.89 -12.41
N ILE A 79 32.26 -15.44 -12.05
CA ILE A 79 32.07 -16.90 -11.90
C ILE A 79 32.26 -17.62 -13.24
N LYS A 80 31.76 -17.07 -14.35
CA LYS A 80 31.94 -17.65 -15.70
C LYS A 80 33.42 -17.66 -16.09
N GLU A 81 34.14 -16.56 -15.85
CA GLU A 81 35.58 -16.48 -16.12
C GLU A 81 36.39 -17.47 -15.30
N GLU A 82 36.12 -17.57 -14.00
CA GLU A 82 36.78 -18.52 -13.07
C GLU A 82 36.56 -19.97 -13.52
N ARG A 83 35.31 -20.33 -13.88
CA ARG A 83 35.00 -21.67 -14.41
C ARG A 83 35.66 -21.95 -15.77
N GLY A 84 35.73 -20.94 -16.64
CA GLY A 84 36.40 -21.04 -17.94
C GLY A 84 37.93 -21.13 -17.87
N LYS A 85 38.53 -20.70 -16.75
CA LYS A 85 39.95 -20.90 -16.43
C LYS A 85 40.21 -22.27 -15.79
N GLY A 86 39.32 -22.75 -14.92
CA GLY A 86 39.41 -24.07 -14.29
C GLY A 86 39.27 -25.26 -15.25
N GLY A 87 38.48 -25.12 -16.32
CA GLY A 87 38.30 -26.18 -17.34
C GLY A 87 39.44 -26.29 -18.38
N ARG A 88 40.44 -25.41 -18.33
CA ARG A 88 41.59 -25.41 -19.27
C ARG A 88 42.84 -26.11 -18.72
N ASN A 89 42.80 -26.57 -17.47
CA ASN A 89 43.94 -27.19 -16.79
C ASN A 89 43.89 -28.74 -16.74
N ASP A 90 42.95 -29.39 -17.44
CA ASP A 90 42.75 -30.86 -17.40
C ASP A 90 43.00 -31.57 -18.75
N GLU A 91 43.59 -30.87 -19.73
CA GLU A 91 44.12 -31.49 -20.96
C GLU A 91 45.65 -31.31 -20.99
N THR A 92 46.37 -32.09 -20.19
CA THR A 92 47.78 -32.46 -20.45
C THR A 92 48.04 -33.86 -19.90
#